data_AF-A0A5E4FMR9-F1
#
_entry.id   AF-A0A5E4FMR9-F1
#
_cell.length_a   1.000
_cell.length_b   1.000
_cell.length_c   1.000
_cell.angle_alpha   90.00
_cell.angle_beta   90.00
_cell.angle_gamma   90.00
#
_symmetry.space_group_name_H-M   'P 1'
#
loop_
_entity.id
_entity.type
_entity.pdbx_description
1 polymer ?
#
loop_
_entity_poly.entity_id
_entity_poly.type
_entity_poly.pdbx_seq_one_letter_code
_entity_poly.pdbx_strand_id
1 'polypeptide(L)'
;MAQEKEVASGREWRITMADGSSEALAPDAGFAKIAWLALKGLIGGLVLKVWKFLKKAWDLGHNEPRKVIHCLKVGMALTVVSLFYYMRPLYEGVGGNAMWAVMTVVVVFENNVGATLCKSINRICGTFLAGFLAIGIHWIANRSGEEFEPFITGISVFLLASAATFSRFIPSVKIRFDYGIMIFILTFSLVSVSGYRVDKLMDMAGQRLTTIIIGTSLCIIITVVICPIWAGEELYMLITRNMDKLAGSLDGCVAEYFNDSGGLADSDKESDKKVLGYKCVLSSKGTEEAMANFARWEPAHGRFNFRHPWKQYLKIGASMRDCAYCIEALNGCVNSENEAPEFTKKHISNIAIKVSSDSSMVIKELAKIMKTMKKSSTIDFLVGEMNNAVLELQEDLKSLPALFIPQPLQEAECPENKSTEQDPKKAVPLMEIIPLVTLASLLIEIVSRIEGMVSAVEELAGLAEFKSVNDRKTNQNQTTNKVVPDHQGALQRV
;
A
#
# COMPACT_ATOMS: atom_id res chain seq x y z
N MET A 1 54.98 -64.00 14.60
CA MET A 1 56.02 -63.31 15.39
C MET A 1 56.22 -61.96 14.73
N ALA A 2 55.58 -60.87 15.16
CA ALA A 2 55.77 -60.09 16.40
C ALA A 2 57.04 -59.21 16.41
N GLN A 3 56.84 -57.88 16.39
CA GLN A 3 57.60 -56.78 17.05
C GLN A 3 59.07 -56.54 16.61
N GLU A 4 59.66 -55.34 16.51
CA GLU A 4 59.60 -54.02 17.20
C GLU A 4 59.99 -52.91 16.17
N LYS A 5 59.38 -51.72 16.11
CA LYS A 5 59.57 -50.50 16.94
C LYS A 5 61.01 -49.94 16.95
N GLU A 6 61.25 -48.88 16.19
CA GLU A 6 62.28 -47.88 16.52
C GLU A 6 61.67 -46.47 16.49
N VAL A 7 62.01 -45.72 17.53
CA VAL A 7 61.37 -44.51 18.02
C VAL A 7 62.12 -43.30 17.45
N ALA A 8 61.46 -42.48 16.63
CA ALA A 8 61.95 -41.15 16.30
C ALA A 8 61.79 -40.25 17.53
N SER A 9 62.91 -39.96 18.18
CA SER A 9 63.01 -39.17 19.40
C SER A 9 62.53 -37.73 19.18
N GLY A 10 61.52 -37.32 19.95
CA GLY A 10 61.15 -35.93 20.13
C GLY A 10 62.28 -35.18 20.80
N ARG A 11 62.71 -34.04 20.23
CA ARG A 11 63.62 -33.11 20.91
C ARG A 11 62.84 -32.38 22.00
N GLU A 12 62.90 -32.90 23.22
CA GLU A 12 62.50 -32.19 24.43
C GLU A 12 63.59 -31.19 24.80
N TRP A 13 63.23 -29.90 24.84
CA TRP A 13 64.10 -28.86 25.40
C TRP A 13 64.07 -28.97 26.92
N ARG A 14 65.18 -29.41 27.51
CA ARG A 14 65.35 -29.57 28.96
C ARG A 14 66.32 -28.50 29.47
N ILE A 15 65.94 -27.78 30.51
CA ILE A 15 66.85 -26.83 31.19
C ILE A 15 67.41 -27.55 32.41
N THR A 16 68.73 -27.58 32.53
CA THR A 16 69.43 -28.15 33.69
C THR A 16 69.77 -27.03 34.65
N MET A 17 69.25 -27.09 35.88
CA MET A 17 69.59 -26.14 36.94
C MET A 17 70.91 -26.56 37.60
N ALA A 18 71.62 -25.61 38.22
CA ALA A 18 72.97 -25.81 38.76
C ALA A 18 73.07 -26.85 39.91
N ASP A 19 71.94 -27.34 40.41
CA ASP A 19 71.83 -28.40 41.42
C ASP A 19 71.62 -29.81 40.82
N GLY A 20 71.61 -29.94 39.50
CA GLY A 20 71.48 -31.23 38.79
C GLY A 20 70.04 -31.71 38.60
N SER A 21 69.02 -30.91 38.93
CA SER A 21 67.63 -31.22 38.59
C SER A 21 67.30 -30.80 37.15
N SER A 22 66.55 -31.65 36.43
CA SER A 22 66.11 -31.39 35.05
C SER A 22 64.58 -31.36 34.99
N GLU A 23 64.00 -30.24 34.52
CA GLU A 23 62.55 -30.13 34.31
C GLU A 23 62.25 -30.12 32.79
N ALA A 24 61.26 -30.92 32.38
CA ALA A 24 60.82 -31.00 30.98
C ALA A 24 59.69 -29.99 30.73
N LEU A 25 59.91 -29.03 29.83
CA LEU A 25 58.88 -28.10 29.38
C LEU A 25 57.89 -28.83 28.47
N ALA A 26 56.70 -29.12 29.00
CA ALA A 26 55.60 -29.69 28.21
C ALA A 26 55.17 -28.72 27.10
N PRO A 27 54.80 -29.22 25.89
CA PRO A 27 54.35 -28.36 24.81
C PRO A 27 53.00 -27.74 25.15
N ASP A 28 52.92 -26.42 25.00
CA ASP A 28 51.76 -25.59 25.33
C ASP A 28 50.42 -26.17 24.82
N ALA A 29 49.56 -26.55 25.76
CA ALA A 29 48.14 -26.84 25.54
C ALA A 29 47.30 -25.59 25.16
N GLY A 30 47.92 -24.60 24.50
CA GLY A 30 47.38 -23.28 24.21
C GLY A 30 46.60 -23.21 22.90
N PHE A 31 47.18 -23.68 21.78
CA PHE A 31 46.61 -23.43 20.45
C PHE A 31 45.27 -24.14 20.20
N ALA A 32 45.12 -25.41 20.59
CA ALA A 32 43.87 -26.15 20.43
C ALA A 32 42.74 -25.59 21.32
N LYS A 33 43.07 -25.17 22.54
CA LYS A 33 42.12 -24.57 23.48
C LYS A 33 41.68 -23.17 23.03
N ILE A 34 42.60 -22.38 22.47
CA ILE A 34 42.32 -21.07 21.85
C ILE A 34 41.44 -21.24 20.61
N ALA A 35 41.76 -22.19 19.72
CA ALA A 35 40.95 -22.49 18.53
C ALA A 35 39.54 -22.98 18.91
N TRP A 36 39.41 -23.81 19.94
CA TRP A 36 38.12 -24.27 20.46
C TRP A 36 37.27 -23.14 21.06
N LEU A 37 37.90 -22.23 21.82
CA LEU A 37 37.22 -21.03 22.36
C LEU A 37 36.79 -20.08 21.24
N ALA A 38 37.62 -19.88 20.21
CA ALA A 38 37.29 -19.08 19.04
C ALA A 38 36.10 -19.69 18.26
N LEU A 39 36.10 -21.01 18.05
CA LEU A 39 35.00 -21.72 17.40
C LEU A 39 33.70 -21.63 18.22
N LYS A 40 33.77 -21.79 19.55
CA LYS A 40 32.62 -21.64 20.45
C LYS A 40 32.07 -20.20 20.42
N GLY A 41 32.96 -19.21 20.36
CA GLY A 41 32.58 -17.80 20.19
C GLY A 41 31.90 -17.52 18.84
N LEU A 42 32.38 -18.13 17.76
CA LEU A 42 31.81 -18.01 16.42
C LEU A 42 30.42 -18.68 16.33
N ILE A 43 30.29 -19.90 16.87
CA ILE A 43 29.00 -20.61 16.98
C ILE A 43 28.03 -19.81 17.87
N GLY A 44 28.48 -19.32 19.03
CA GLY A 44 27.67 -18.48 19.91
C GLY A 44 27.21 -17.18 19.23
N GLY A 45 28.09 -16.54 18.46
CA GLY A 45 27.77 -15.37 17.64
C GLY A 45 26.73 -15.67 16.55
N LEU A 46 26.85 -16.81 15.86
CA LEU A 46 25.86 -17.27 14.89
C LEU A 46 24.51 -17.56 15.55
N VAL A 47 24.50 -18.27 16.67
CA VAL A 47 23.27 -18.55 17.43
C VAL A 47 22.59 -17.26 17.88
N LEU A 48 23.34 -16.28 18.40
CA LEU A 48 22.77 -14.99 18.79
C LEU A 48 22.21 -14.21 17.59
N LYS A 49 22.86 -14.32 16.42
CA LYS A 49 22.39 -13.69 15.18
C LYS A 49 21.10 -14.34 14.67
N VAL A 50 21.02 -15.68 14.71
CA VAL A 50 19.81 -16.44 14.40
C VAL A 50 18.69 -16.10 15.38
N TRP A 51 18.98 -16.03 16.69
CA TRP A 51 18.00 -15.65 17.70
C TRP A 51 17.46 -14.24 17.48
N LYS A 52 18.34 -13.26 17.22
CA LYS A 52 17.92 -11.88 16.87
C LYS A 52 17.07 -11.85 15.61
N PHE A 53 17.40 -12.66 14.60
CA PHE A 53 16.59 -12.79 13.40
C PHE A 53 15.22 -13.39 13.68
N LEU A 54 15.15 -14.49 14.45
CA LEU A 54 13.90 -15.12 14.85
C LEU A 54 13.01 -14.19 15.66
N LYS A 55 13.59 -13.41 16.59
CA LYS A 55 12.86 -12.40 17.35
C LYS A 55 12.26 -11.33 16.44
N LYS A 56 13.05 -10.79 15.51
CA LYS A 56 12.55 -9.83 14.50
C LYS A 56 11.47 -10.42 13.60
N ALA A 57 11.62 -11.68 13.19
CA ALA A 57 10.63 -12.38 12.38
C ALA A 57 9.33 -12.63 13.16
N TRP A 58 9.43 -12.96 14.45
CA TRP A 58 8.30 -13.08 15.36
C TRP A 58 7.58 -11.74 15.53
N ASP A 59 8.32 -10.66 15.80
CA ASP A 59 7.76 -9.32 15.94
C ASP A 59 7.06 -8.89 14.64
N LEU A 60 7.65 -9.18 13.47
CA LEU A 60 7.04 -8.92 12.17
C LEU A 60 5.74 -9.71 11.97
N GLY A 61 5.75 -11.00 12.28
CA GLY A 61 4.57 -11.85 12.15
C GLY A 61 3.43 -11.46 13.10
N HIS A 62 3.77 -11.07 14.33
CA HIS A 62 2.81 -10.60 15.33
C HIS A 62 2.18 -9.26 14.94
N ASN A 63 2.98 -8.33 14.44
CA ASN A 63 2.50 -7.01 14.02
C ASN A 63 1.68 -7.04 12.71
N GLU A 64 1.94 -8.01 11.84
CA GLU A 64 1.28 -8.11 10.52
C GLU A 64 0.71 -9.52 10.27
N PRO A 65 -0.37 -9.90 10.96
CA PRO A 65 -0.94 -11.26 10.89
C PRO A 65 -1.40 -11.65 9.47
N ARG A 66 -1.80 -10.66 8.65
CA ARG A 66 -2.17 -10.88 7.24
C ARG A 66 -1.01 -11.42 6.40
N LYS A 67 0.23 -11.00 6.67
CA LYS A 67 1.43 -11.51 5.96
C LYS A 67 1.70 -12.96 6.34
N VAL A 68 1.53 -13.31 7.61
CA VAL A 68 1.65 -14.71 8.09
C VAL A 68 0.62 -15.61 7.40
N ILE A 69 -0.63 -15.14 7.31
CA ILE A 69 -1.69 -15.84 6.57
C ILE A 69 -1.29 -16.07 5.12
N HIS A 70 -0.74 -15.07 4.43
CA HIS A 70 -0.26 -15.23 3.06
C HIS A 70 0.87 -16.26 2.94
N CYS A 71 1.89 -16.21 3.82
CA CYS A 71 2.97 -17.20 3.83
C CYS A 71 2.43 -18.63 4.00
N LEU A 72 1.46 -18.82 4.89
CA LEU A 72 0.81 -20.12 5.11
C LEU A 72 0.05 -20.59 3.85
N LYS A 73 -0.67 -19.69 3.18
CA LYS A 73 -1.37 -20.00 1.93
C LYS A 73 -0.42 -20.45 0.82
N VAL A 74 0.71 -19.75 0.65
CA VAL A 74 1.72 -20.10 -0.35
C VAL A 74 2.31 -21.47 -0.04
N GLY A 75 2.67 -21.73 1.22
CA GLY A 75 3.17 -23.03 1.67
C GLY A 75 2.16 -24.16 1.44
N MET A 76 0.88 -23.91 1.72
CA MET A 76 -0.19 -24.85 1.45
C MET A 76 -0.37 -25.11 -0.05
N ALA A 77 -0.34 -24.07 -0.88
CA ALA A 77 -0.44 -24.23 -2.34
C ALA A 77 0.71 -25.07 -2.91
N LEU A 78 1.94 -24.80 -2.47
CA LEU A 78 3.10 -25.60 -2.87
C LEU A 78 3.00 -27.04 -2.39
N THR A 79 2.54 -27.26 -1.15
CA THR A 79 2.36 -28.61 -0.60
C THR A 79 1.31 -29.38 -1.38
N VAL A 80 0.15 -28.77 -1.66
CA VAL A 80 -0.94 -29.38 -2.42
C VAL A 80 -0.46 -29.72 -3.83
N VAL A 81 0.13 -28.76 -4.56
CA VAL A 81 0.62 -28.96 -5.93
C VAL A 81 1.72 -30.04 -5.98
N SER A 82 2.57 -30.12 -4.96
CA SER A 82 3.58 -31.18 -4.84
C SER A 82 2.95 -32.54 -4.52
N LEU A 83 1.90 -32.59 -3.70
CA LEU A 83 1.16 -33.82 -3.42
C LEU A 83 0.46 -34.35 -4.67
N PHE A 84 -0.10 -33.46 -5.49
CA PHE A 84 -0.66 -33.79 -6.81
C PHE A 84 0.36 -34.51 -7.71
N TYR A 85 1.65 -34.21 -7.57
CA TYR A 85 2.72 -34.87 -8.32
C TYR A 85 3.02 -36.29 -7.82
N TYR A 86 2.91 -36.53 -6.51
CA TYR A 86 3.15 -37.86 -5.94
C TYR A 86 2.01 -38.86 -6.21
N MET A 87 0.85 -38.38 -6.67
CA MET A 87 -0.27 -39.24 -7.05
C MET A 87 -0.06 -39.86 -8.45
N ARG A 88 0.24 -41.18 -8.47
CA ARG A 88 0.57 -41.98 -9.67
C ARG A 88 -0.31 -41.74 -10.92
N PRO A 89 -1.66 -41.73 -10.84
CA PRO A 89 -2.50 -41.51 -12.03
C PRO A 89 -2.40 -40.10 -12.63
N LEU A 90 -1.98 -39.09 -11.84
CA LEU A 90 -1.80 -37.72 -12.30
C LEU A 90 -0.36 -37.46 -12.77
N TYR A 91 0.61 -38.18 -12.21
CA TYR A 91 1.99 -38.20 -12.68
C TYR A 91 2.12 -38.80 -14.08
N GLU A 92 1.43 -39.90 -14.39
CA GLU A 92 1.50 -40.52 -15.73
C GLU A 92 0.94 -39.62 -16.84
N GLY A 93 0.00 -38.71 -16.54
CA GLY A 93 -0.53 -37.74 -17.50
C GLY A 93 0.30 -36.46 -17.67
N VAL A 94 1.16 -36.12 -16.69
CA VAL A 94 1.73 -34.75 -16.53
C VAL A 94 3.24 -34.72 -16.21
N GLY A 95 3.83 -35.88 -15.87
CA GLY A 95 5.03 -36.02 -15.05
C GLY A 95 6.33 -35.39 -15.55
N GLY A 96 6.48 -35.15 -16.85
CA GLY A 96 7.66 -34.47 -17.41
C GLY A 96 7.67 -32.95 -17.18
N ASN A 97 6.52 -32.32 -16.95
CA ASN A 97 6.37 -30.86 -16.94
C ASN A 97 5.91 -30.30 -15.58
N ALA A 98 5.93 -31.10 -14.51
CA ALA A 98 5.46 -30.70 -13.18
C ALA A 98 6.19 -29.48 -12.59
N MET A 99 7.45 -29.25 -12.98
CA MET A 99 8.20 -28.04 -12.63
C MET A 99 7.42 -26.75 -12.97
N TRP A 100 6.67 -26.75 -14.08
CA TRP A 100 5.88 -25.59 -14.50
C TRP A 100 4.71 -25.30 -13.57
N ALA A 101 4.10 -26.30 -12.95
CA ALA A 101 3.02 -26.11 -11.98
C ALA A 101 3.56 -25.45 -10.69
N VAL A 102 4.66 -25.98 -10.15
CA VAL A 102 5.32 -25.44 -8.94
C VAL A 102 5.82 -24.01 -9.20
N MET A 103 6.52 -23.78 -10.32
CA MET A 103 6.98 -22.44 -10.70
C MET A 103 5.82 -21.47 -10.89
N THR A 104 4.69 -21.93 -11.41
CA THR A 104 3.50 -21.09 -11.57
C THR A 104 2.95 -20.65 -10.23
N VAL A 105 2.88 -21.55 -9.24
CA VAL A 105 2.45 -21.20 -7.88
C VAL A 105 3.36 -20.13 -7.30
N VAL A 106 4.69 -20.32 -7.35
CA VAL A 106 5.66 -19.35 -6.81
C VAL A 106 5.51 -17.97 -7.46
N VAL A 107 5.29 -17.90 -8.77
CA VAL A 107 5.32 -16.63 -9.51
C VAL A 107 3.96 -15.90 -9.50
N VAL A 108 2.86 -16.65 -9.43
CA VAL A 108 1.49 -16.11 -9.56
C VAL A 108 0.86 -15.79 -8.21
N PHE A 109 1.22 -16.51 -7.15
CA PHE A 109 0.61 -16.33 -5.84
C PHE A 109 1.01 -14.98 -5.25
N GLU A 110 0.01 -14.16 -4.92
CA GLU A 110 0.18 -12.82 -4.38
C GLU A 110 -0.54 -12.65 -3.04
N ASN A 111 -0.28 -11.54 -2.35
CA ASN A 111 -0.84 -11.29 -1.02
C ASN A 111 -2.37 -11.13 -1.01
N ASN A 112 -2.94 -10.63 -2.11
CA ASN A 112 -4.38 -10.45 -2.26
C ASN A 112 -4.94 -11.27 -3.43
N VAL A 113 -6.26 -11.50 -3.37
CA VAL A 113 -7.00 -12.31 -4.34
C VAL A 113 -6.94 -11.67 -5.73
N GLY A 114 -7.22 -10.37 -5.85
CA GLY A 114 -7.20 -9.65 -7.12
C GLY A 114 -5.86 -9.72 -7.87
N ALA A 115 -4.73 -9.59 -7.17
CA ALA A 115 -3.40 -9.70 -7.76
C ALA A 115 -3.11 -11.14 -8.22
N THR A 116 -3.49 -12.13 -7.43
CA THR A 116 -3.35 -13.55 -7.79
C THR A 116 -4.20 -13.89 -9.02
N LEU A 117 -5.44 -13.41 -9.09
CA LEU A 117 -6.34 -13.58 -10.24
C LEU A 117 -5.77 -12.90 -11.49
N CYS A 118 -5.35 -11.64 -11.36
CA CYS A 118 -4.73 -10.87 -12.44
C CYS A 118 -3.50 -11.59 -13.01
N LYS A 119 -2.56 -12.02 -12.15
CA LYS A 119 -1.39 -12.78 -12.57
C LYS A 119 -1.75 -14.14 -13.15
N SER A 120 -2.74 -14.86 -12.60
CA SER A 120 -3.19 -16.16 -13.12
C SER A 120 -3.72 -16.04 -14.54
N ILE A 121 -4.61 -15.07 -14.78
CA ILE A 121 -5.19 -14.82 -16.10
C ILE A 121 -4.09 -14.39 -17.08
N ASN A 122 -3.22 -13.47 -16.67
CA ASN A 122 -2.09 -13.04 -17.49
C ASN A 122 -1.12 -14.19 -17.82
N ARG A 123 -0.88 -15.11 -16.88
CA ARG A 123 -0.07 -16.32 -17.09
C ARG A 123 -0.69 -17.20 -18.17
N ILE A 124 -1.97 -17.54 -18.02
CA ILE A 124 -2.68 -18.42 -18.95
C ILE A 124 -2.74 -17.78 -20.34
N CYS A 125 -3.19 -16.53 -20.44
CA CYS A 125 -3.29 -15.81 -21.71
C CYS A 125 -1.93 -15.64 -22.39
N GLY A 126 -0.90 -15.26 -21.64
CA GLY A 126 0.46 -15.09 -22.15
C GLY A 126 1.06 -16.39 -22.68
N THR A 127 0.90 -17.50 -21.94
CA THR A 127 1.37 -18.82 -22.37
C THR A 127 0.58 -19.34 -23.57
N PHE A 128 -0.75 -19.21 -23.55
CA PHE A 128 -1.61 -19.65 -24.65
C PHE A 128 -1.28 -18.90 -25.95
N LEU A 129 -1.21 -17.57 -25.89
CA LEU A 129 -0.89 -16.74 -27.06
C LEU A 129 0.51 -17.04 -27.60
N ALA A 130 1.49 -17.23 -26.71
CA ALA A 130 2.84 -17.60 -27.08
C ALA A 130 2.91 -18.98 -27.73
N GLY A 131 2.24 -19.99 -27.16
CA GLY A 131 2.18 -21.33 -27.72
C GLY A 131 1.51 -21.34 -29.10
N PHE A 132 0.37 -20.67 -29.23
CA PHE A 132 -0.36 -20.55 -30.50
C PHE A 132 0.49 -19.92 -31.60
N LEU A 133 1.15 -18.79 -31.30
CA LEU A 133 2.03 -18.13 -32.28
C LEU A 133 3.28 -18.96 -32.60
N ALA A 134 3.88 -19.64 -31.61
CA ALA A 134 5.03 -20.51 -31.85
C ALA A 134 4.67 -21.68 -32.78
N ILE A 135 3.50 -22.30 -32.59
CA ILE A 135 2.99 -23.35 -33.48
C ILE A 135 2.78 -22.80 -34.89
N GLY A 136 2.16 -21.62 -35.02
CA GLY A 136 1.93 -20.98 -36.31
C GLY A 136 3.23 -20.68 -37.06
N ILE A 137 4.25 -20.17 -36.35
CA ILE A 137 5.56 -19.88 -36.94
C ILE A 137 6.30 -21.14 -37.33
N HIS A 138 6.28 -22.17 -36.49
CA HIS A 138 6.87 -23.48 -36.82
C HIS A 138 6.20 -24.09 -38.05
N TRP A 139 4.87 -23.99 -38.16
CA TRP A 139 4.14 -24.45 -39.35
C TRP A 139 4.57 -23.70 -40.63
N ILE A 140 4.76 -22.39 -40.56
CA ILE A 140 5.27 -21.58 -41.68
C ILE A 140 6.71 -21.98 -42.02
N ALA A 141 7.57 -22.09 -41.02
CA ALA A 141 8.98 -22.40 -41.16
C ALA A 141 9.20 -23.78 -41.83
N ASN A 142 8.46 -24.80 -41.38
CA ASN A 142 8.52 -26.14 -41.97
C ASN A 142 8.05 -26.18 -43.42
N ARG A 143 7.18 -25.24 -43.85
CA ARG A 143 6.73 -25.16 -45.24
C ARG A 143 7.74 -24.47 -46.16
N SER A 144 8.66 -23.68 -45.58
CA SER A 144 9.68 -22.92 -46.31
C SER A 144 10.96 -23.69 -46.61
N GLY A 145 11.10 -24.92 -46.10
CA GLY A 145 12.26 -25.78 -46.32
C GLY A 145 13.31 -25.68 -45.19
N GLU A 146 14.09 -26.75 -45.00
CA GLU A 146 15.01 -26.93 -43.87
C GLU A 146 16.10 -25.84 -43.79
N GLU A 147 16.54 -25.29 -44.93
CA GLU A 147 17.54 -24.22 -44.96
C GLU A 147 16.99 -22.89 -44.40
N PHE A 148 15.70 -22.61 -44.59
CA PHE A 148 15.07 -21.34 -44.18
C PHE A 148 14.40 -21.40 -42.81
N GLU A 149 14.12 -22.60 -42.29
CA GLU A 149 13.49 -22.82 -40.99
C GLU A 149 14.16 -22.08 -39.81
N PRO A 150 15.50 -22.16 -39.62
CA PRO A 150 16.16 -21.45 -38.51
C PRO A 150 16.14 -19.93 -38.70
N PHE A 151 16.19 -19.43 -39.94
CA PHE A 151 16.11 -17.99 -40.23
C PHE A 151 14.73 -17.43 -39.93
N ILE A 152 13.66 -18.12 -40.37
CA ILE A 152 12.27 -17.72 -40.12
C ILE A 152 11.98 -17.72 -38.61
N THR A 153 12.42 -18.77 -37.91
CA THR A 153 12.27 -18.87 -36.45
C THR A 153 13.04 -17.76 -35.74
N GLY A 154 14.29 -17.52 -36.12
CA GLY A 154 15.13 -16.46 -35.53
C GLY A 154 14.56 -15.05 -35.74
N ILE A 155 14.15 -14.71 -36.96
CA ILE A 155 13.53 -13.42 -37.28
C ILE A 155 12.22 -13.24 -36.52
N SER A 156 11.41 -14.29 -36.41
CA SER A 156 10.14 -14.25 -35.67
C SER A 156 10.36 -14.02 -34.18
N VAL A 157 11.34 -14.70 -33.56
CA VAL A 157 11.75 -14.47 -32.17
C VAL A 157 12.19 -13.03 -31.97
N PHE A 158 13.04 -12.51 -32.84
CA PHE A 158 13.50 -11.12 -32.77
C PHE A 158 12.34 -10.12 -32.86
N LEU A 159 11.46 -10.24 -33.86
CA LEU A 159 10.37 -9.29 -34.08
C LEU A 159 9.34 -9.34 -32.96
N LEU A 160 8.85 -10.51 -32.57
CA LEU A 160 7.82 -10.63 -31.55
C LEU A 160 8.35 -10.31 -30.15
N ALA A 161 9.58 -10.70 -29.81
CA ALA A 161 10.17 -10.31 -28.54
C ALA A 161 10.42 -8.80 -28.46
N SER A 162 10.88 -8.17 -29.54
CA SER A 162 11.08 -6.72 -29.61
C SER A 162 9.75 -5.97 -29.51
N ALA A 163 8.73 -6.37 -30.27
CA ALA A 163 7.41 -5.76 -30.23
C ALA A 163 6.73 -5.93 -28.86
N ALA A 164 6.80 -7.13 -28.29
CA ALA A 164 6.30 -7.40 -26.95
C ALA A 164 7.03 -6.56 -25.90
N THR A 165 8.36 -6.47 -25.96
CA THR A 165 9.15 -5.62 -25.04
C THR A 165 8.80 -4.15 -25.20
N PHE A 166 8.64 -3.66 -26.43
CA PHE A 166 8.24 -2.29 -26.70
C PHE A 166 6.87 -1.96 -26.08
N SER A 167 5.91 -2.89 -26.17
CA SER A 167 4.58 -2.71 -25.58
C SER A 167 4.60 -2.47 -24.06
N ARG A 168 5.65 -2.90 -23.36
CA ARG A 168 5.84 -2.67 -21.91
C ARG A 168 6.17 -1.21 -21.56
N PHE A 169 6.55 -0.39 -22.55
CA PHE A 169 6.73 1.06 -22.35
C PHE A 169 5.43 1.83 -22.44
N ILE A 170 4.36 1.23 -22.99
CA ILE A 170 3.04 1.85 -23.05
C ILE A 170 2.38 1.74 -21.67
N PRO A 171 2.12 2.85 -20.94
CA PRO A 171 1.65 2.80 -19.55
C PRO A 171 0.37 1.98 -19.35
N SER A 172 -0.61 2.12 -20.26
CA SER A 172 -1.89 1.41 -20.20
C SER A 172 -1.78 -0.11 -20.39
N VAL A 173 -0.72 -0.56 -21.07
CA VAL A 173 -0.40 -1.96 -21.27
C VAL A 173 0.44 -2.46 -20.09
N LYS A 174 1.47 -1.71 -19.69
CA LYS A 174 2.35 -2.05 -18.56
C LYS A 174 1.56 -2.31 -17.28
N ILE A 175 0.66 -1.40 -16.93
CA ILE A 175 -0.12 -1.50 -15.69
C ILE A 175 -0.97 -2.79 -15.63
N ARG A 176 -1.43 -3.30 -16.78
CA ARG A 176 -2.36 -4.43 -16.84
C ARG A 176 -1.71 -5.76 -17.19
N PHE A 177 -0.73 -5.74 -18.08
CA PHE A 177 -0.25 -6.92 -18.79
C PHE A 177 1.27 -7.10 -18.72
N ASP A 178 2.03 -6.30 -17.96
CA ASP A 178 3.50 -6.40 -17.92
C ASP A 178 3.97 -7.84 -17.58
N TYR A 179 3.33 -8.47 -16.60
CA TYR A 179 3.58 -9.87 -16.27
C TYR A 179 3.23 -10.82 -17.43
N GLY A 180 2.06 -10.66 -18.04
CA GLY A 180 1.62 -11.49 -19.17
C GLY A 180 2.53 -11.37 -20.39
N ILE A 181 3.03 -10.16 -20.67
CA ILE A 181 4.00 -9.89 -21.74
C ILE A 181 5.35 -10.57 -21.44
N MET A 182 5.83 -10.50 -20.20
CA MET A 182 7.05 -11.21 -19.79
C MET A 182 6.89 -12.73 -19.97
N ILE A 183 5.74 -13.28 -19.57
CA ILE A 183 5.43 -14.70 -19.79
C ILE A 183 5.32 -15.04 -21.26
N PHE A 184 4.71 -14.16 -22.06
CA PHE A 184 4.60 -14.32 -23.50
C PHE A 184 5.99 -14.43 -24.14
N ILE A 185 6.88 -13.47 -23.88
CA ILE A 185 8.26 -13.45 -24.39
C ILE A 185 8.99 -14.74 -23.97
N LEU A 186 8.96 -15.08 -22.67
CA LEU A 186 9.64 -16.26 -22.15
C LEU A 186 9.11 -17.56 -22.78
N THR A 187 7.79 -17.69 -22.88
CA THR A 187 7.15 -18.89 -23.42
C THR A 187 7.42 -19.01 -24.91
N PHE A 188 7.23 -17.93 -25.65
CA PHE A 188 7.41 -17.90 -27.09
C PHE A 188 8.86 -18.20 -27.47
N SER A 189 9.84 -17.54 -26.85
CA SER A 189 11.26 -17.82 -27.09
C SER A 189 11.64 -19.25 -26.73
N LEU A 190 11.16 -19.79 -25.60
CA LEU A 190 11.46 -21.16 -25.20
C LEU A 190 10.85 -22.18 -26.16
N VAL A 191 9.58 -22.02 -26.52
CA VAL A 191 8.87 -22.95 -27.41
C VAL A 191 9.43 -22.88 -28.83
N SER A 192 9.70 -21.68 -29.37
CA SER A 192 10.28 -21.52 -30.70
C SER A 192 11.71 -22.09 -30.81
N VAL A 193 12.56 -21.89 -29.79
CA VAL A 193 13.93 -22.45 -29.79
C VAL A 193 13.95 -23.96 -29.50
N SER A 194 13.05 -24.45 -28.65
CA SER A 194 12.96 -25.89 -28.33
C SER A 194 12.29 -26.68 -29.45
N GLY A 195 11.38 -26.04 -30.19
CA GLY A 195 10.66 -26.61 -31.33
C GLY A 195 11.60 -27.11 -32.43
N TYR A 196 12.67 -26.36 -32.69
CA TYR A 196 13.72 -26.75 -33.64
C TYR A 196 14.42 -28.08 -33.28
N ARG A 197 14.37 -28.53 -32.02
CA ARG A 197 15.06 -29.76 -31.57
C ARG A 197 14.12 -30.91 -31.24
N VAL A 198 12.80 -30.69 -31.20
CA VAL A 198 11.84 -31.66 -30.67
C VAL A 198 10.60 -31.72 -31.56
N ASP A 199 10.43 -32.85 -32.25
CA ASP A 199 9.33 -33.11 -33.21
C ASP A 199 7.91 -33.04 -32.61
N LYS A 200 7.78 -32.99 -31.27
CA LYS A 200 6.49 -32.99 -30.54
C LYS A 200 6.17 -31.66 -29.86
N LEU A 201 6.20 -30.59 -30.65
CA LEU A 201 5.96 -29.21 -30.20
C LEU A 201 4.53 -29.03 -29.64
N MET A 202 3.53 -29.68 -30.24
CA MET A 202 2.13 -29.66 -29.79
C MET A 202 1.95 -30.32 -28.41
N ASP A 203 2.53 -31.50 -28.21
CA ASP A 203 2.45 -32.21 -26.92
C ASP A 203 3.15 -31.41 -25.82
N MET A 204 4.31 -30.83 -26.12
CA MET A 204 5.06 -29.99 -25.19
C MET A 204 4.28 -28.73 -24.78
N ALA A 205 3.68 -28.02 -25.76
CA ALA A 205 2.89 -26.82 -25.50
C ALA A 205 1.60 -27.14 -24.73
N GLY A 206 0.89 -28.22 -25.10
CA GLY A 206 -0.35 -28.65 -24.46
C GLY A 206 -0.14 -29.09 -23.01
N GLN A 207 0.90 -29.89 -22.74
CA GLN A 207 1.24 -30.30 -21.37
C GLN A 207 1.64 -29.10 -20.49
N ARG A 208 2.39 -28.15 -21.05
CA ARG A 208 2.77 -26.91 -20.33
C ARG A 208 1.55 -26.03 -20.02
N LEU A 209 0.63 -25.89 -20.96
CA LEU A 209 -0.60 -25.14 -20.72
C LEU A 209 -1.46 -25.82 -19.65
N THR A 210 -1.62 -27.14 -19.71
CA THR A 210 -2.42 -27.92 -18.75
C THR A 210 -1.85 -27.84 -17.33
N THR A 211 -0.53 -28.00 -17.16
CA THR A 211 0.16 -27.84 -15.86
C THR A 211 0.00 -26.44 -15.28
N ILE A 212 0.10 -25.41 -16.12
CA ILE A 212 -0.12 -24.01 -15.71
C ILE A 212 -1.57 -23.79 -15.29
N ILE A 213 -2.55 -24.33 -16.01
CA ILE A 213 -3.97 -24.25 -15.65
C ILE A 213 -4.23 -24.93 -14.31
N ILE A 214 -3.67 -26.11 -14.06
CA ILE A 214 -3.80 -26.81 -12.77
C ILE A 214 -3.18 -25.96 -11.64
N GLY A 215 -1.95 -25.47 -11.83
CA GLY A 215 -1.27 -24.65 -10.83
C GLY A 215 -2.01 -23.35 -10.51
N THR A 216 -2.46 -22.62 -11.53
CA THR A 216 -3.25 -21.38 -11.35
C THR A 216 -4.60 -21.64 -10.70
N SER A 217 -5.30 -22.72 -11.08
CA SER A 217 -6.58 -23.08 -10.47
C SER A 217 -6.42 -23.37 -8.97
N LEU A 218 -5.38 -24.10 -8.58
CA LEU A 218 -5.07 -24.35 -7.17
C LEU A 218 -4.73 -23.07 -6.41
N CYS A 219 -3.96 -22.15 -7.01
CA CYS A 219 -3.71 -20.82 -6.42
C CYS A 219 -5.00 -20.04 -6.17
N ILE A 220 -5.89 -20.00 -7.16
CA ILE A 220 -7.17 -19.28 -7.06
C ILE A 220 -8.05 -19.89 -5.97
N ILE A 221 -8.18 -21.23 -5.94
CA ILE A 221 -8.98 -21.92 -4.93
C ILE A 221 -8.46 -21.60 -3.52
N ILE A 222 -7.14 -21.73 -3.29
CA ILE A 222 -6.54 -21.52 -1.97
C ILE A 222 -6.67 -20.06 -1.54
N THR A 223 -6.43 -19.10 -2.45
CA THR A 223 -6.53 -17.66 -2.12
C THR A 223 -7.94 -17.22 -1.77
N VAL A 224 -8.95 -17.76 -2.45
CA VAL A 224 -10.37 -17.41 -2.26
C VAL A 224 -10.96 -18.14 -1.04
N VAL A 225 -10.64 -19.42 -0.83
CA VAL A 225 -11.25 -20.24 0.23
C VAL A 225 -10.61 -20.00 1.59
N ILE A 226 -9.28 -19.88 1.65
CA ILE A 226 -8.56 -19.75 2.92
C ILE A 226 -8.39 -18.27 3.24
N CYS A 227 -9.06 -17.77 4.27
CA CYS A 227 -8.93 -16.40 4.82
C CYS A 227 -8.72 -15.33 3.73
N PRO A 228 -9.68 -15.08 2.82
CA PRO A 228 -9.47 -14.24 1.64
C PRO A 228 -9.06 -12.82 2.02
N ILE A 229 -8.05 -12.30 1.34
CA ILE A 229 -7.56 -10.92 1.48
C ILE A 229 -7.89 -10.20 0.17
N TRP A 230 -8.88 -9.32 0.21
CA TRP A 230 -9.40 -8.62 -0.97
C TRP A 230 -8.69 -7.28 -1.16
N ALA A 231 -8.20 -7.02 -2.37
CA ALA A 231 -7.57 -5.75 -2.74
C ALA A 231 -8.57 -4.58 -2.65
N GLY A 232 -9.84 -4.82 -2.99
CA GLY A 232 -10.90 -3.82 -2.85
C GLY A 232 -11.11 -3.36 -1.41
N GLU A 233 -11.16 -4.31 -0.48
CA GLU A 233 -11.28 -4.03 0.96
C GLU A 233 -10.04 -3.27 1.48
N GLU A 234 -8.82 -3.68 1.08
CA GLU A 234 -7.58 -2.97 1.44
C GLU A 234 -7.57 -1.52 0.93
N LEU A 235 -8.00 -1.29 -0.33
CA LEU A 235 -8.10 0.06 -0.88
C LEU A 235 -9.08 0.93 -0.09
N TYR A 236 -10.26 0.39 0.19
CA TYR A 236 -11.28 1.09 0.95
C TYR A 236 -10.81 1.42 2.39
N MET A 237 -10.17 0.47 3.08
CA MET A 237 -9.57 0.71 4.41
C MET A 237 -8.44 1.75 4.34
N LEU A 238 -7.62 1.72 3.28
CA LEU A 238 -6.55 2.68 3.08
C LEU A 238 -7.10 4.10 2.91
N ILE A 239 -8.09 4.28 2.03
CA ILE A 239 -8.69 5.60 1.77
C ILE A 239 -9.35 6.16 3.04
N THR A 240 -10.16 5.36 3.73
CA THR A 240 -10.85 5.82 4.95
C THR A 240 -9.89 6.15 6.09
N ARG A 241 -8.83 5.36 6.27
CA ARG A 241 -7.77 5.67 7.24
C ARG A 241 -6.99 6.92 6.84
N ASN A 242 -6.75 7.13 5.56
CA ASN A 242 -6.09 8.33 5.05
C ASN A 242 -6.94 9.58 5.29
N MET A 243 -8.27 9.50 5.16
CA MET A 243 -9.18 10.58 5.57
C MET A 243 -9.05 10.91 7.06
N ASP A 244 -9.08 9.90 7.94
CA ASP A 244 -8.92 10.12 9.40
C ASP A 244 -7.57 10.79 9.73
N LYS A 245 -6.48 10.36 9.07
CA LYS A 245 -5.15 10.95 9.23
C LYS A 245 -5.09 12.38 8.72
N LEU A 246 -5.70 12.65 7.57
CA LEU A 246 -5.76 13.97 6.97
C LEU A 246 -6.50 14.96 7.88
N ALA A 247 -7.65 14.55 8.41
CA ALA A 247 -8.44 15.32 9.36
C ALA A 247 -7.63 15.60 10.65
N GLY A 248 -6.98 14.58 11.20
CA GLY A 248 -6.14 14.73 12.40
C GLY A 248 -4.91 15.62 12.18
N SER A 249 -4.32 15.60 10.99
CA SER A 249 -3.22 16.48 10.60
C SER A 249 -3.65 17.94 10.46
N LEU A 250 -4.84 18.19 9.89
CA LEU A 250 -5.39 19.54 9.76
C LEU A 250 -5.64 20.17 11.14
N ASP A 251 -6.37 19.47 12.01
CA ASP A 251 -6.63 19.90 13.39
C ASP A 251 -5.31 20.16 14.14
N GLY A 252 -4.36 19.22 14.04
CA GLY A 252 -3.09 19.28 14.74
C GLY A 252 -2.21 20.44 14.29
N CYS A 253 -2.09 20.66 12.98
CA CYS A 253 -1.26 21.72 12.42
C CYS A 253 -1.74 23.12 12.80
N VAL A 254 -3.06 23.35 12.77
CA VAL A 254 -3.64 24.65 13.17
C VAL A 254 -3.55 24.85 14.68
N ALA A 255 -3.80 23.81 15.47
CA ALA A 255 -3.64 23.89 16.92
C ALA A 255 -2.19 24.21 17.32
N GLU A 256 -1.20 23.61 16.66
CA GLU A 256 0.22 23.88 16.89
C GLU A 256 0.61 25.32 16.51
N TYR A 257 0.05 25.88 15.42
CA TYR A 257 0.31 27.26 15.01
C TYR A 257 -0.12 28.30 16.07
N PHE A 258 -1.26 28.05 16.74
CA PHE A 258 -1.88 29.02 17.64
C PHE A 258 -1.68 28.73 19.14
N ASN A 259 -1.11 27.58 19.50
CA ASN A 259 -0.80 27.25 20.89
C ASN A 259 0.63 27.68 21.24
N ASP A 260 0.74 28.65 22.14
CA ASP A 260 2.00 29.08 22.74
C ASP A 260 2.35 28.12 23.89
N SER A 261 3.08 27.04 23.61
CA SER A 261 3.59 26.17 24.68
C SER A 261 4.95 25.57 24.36
N GLY A 262 5.98 26.37 24.67
CA GLY A 262 7.21 25.80 25.19
C GLY A 262 6.92 25.00 26.47
N GLY A 263 6.95 23.67 26.38
CA GLY A 263 7.11 22.78 27.53
C GLY A 263 6.05 21.69 27.71
N LEU A 264 6.34 20.48 27.21
CA LEU A 264 6.27 19.21 27.97
C LEU A 264 6.79 18.05 27.11
N ALA A 265 8.10 17.81 27.21
CA ALA A 265 8.92 16.92 26.39
C ALA A 265 8.65 15.40 26.52
N ASP A 266 7.44 14.97 26.93
CA ASP A 266 7.10 13.54 27.05
C ASP A 266 5.81 13.12 26.31
N SER A 267 5.02 14.07 25.78
CA SER A 267 3.88 13.78 24.87
C SER A 267 4.20 13.91 23.37
N ASP A 268 5.35 14.48 23.02
CA ASP A 268 5.63 14.98 21.67
C ASP A 268 5.68 13.91 20.57
N LYS A 269 6.06 12.67 20.90
CA LYS A 269 6.23 11.63 19.86
C LYS A 269 4.92 11.12 19.27
N GLU A 270 3.80 11.26 19.96
CA GLU A 270 2.49 10.80 19.46
C GLU A 270 1.70 11.93 18.80
N SER A 271 1.81 13.16 19.32
CA SER A 271 1.29 14.38 18.67
C SER A 271 2.00 14.64 17.34
N ASP A 272 3.34 14.58 17.26
CA ASP A 272 4.10 14.76 16.02
C ASP A 272 3.70 13.75 14.94
N LYS A 273 3.47 12.51 15.35
CA LYS A 273 3.01 11.44 14.44
C LYS A 273 1.60 11.70 13.91
N LYS A 274 0.74 12.37 14.69
CA LYS A 274 -0.63 12.71 14.30
C LYS A 274 -0.63 13.94 13.38
N VAL A 275 0.15 14.97 13.70
CA VAL A 275 0.32 16.17 12.84
C VAL A 275 0.87 15.77 11.47
N LEU A 276 1.85 14.87 11.42
CA LEU A 276 2.45 14.39 10.16
C LEU A 276 1.66 13.28 9.44
N GLY A 277 0.43 12.98 9.88
CA GLY A 277 -0.46 11.99 9.27
C GLY A 277 -0.69 12.17 7.77
N TYR A 278 -0.75 13.42 7.29
CA TYR A 278 -0.93 13.78 5.88
C TYR A 278 0.17 13.21 4.96
N LYS A 279 1.39 12.98 5.45
CA LYS A 279 2.48 12.35 4.67
C LYS A 279 2.14 10.92 4.22
N CYS A 280 1.28 10.22 4.98
CA CYS A 280 0.77 8.92 4.55
C CYS A 280 -0.14 9.02 3.32
N VAL A 281 -0.83 10.15 3.15
CA VAL A 281 -1.70 10.43 2.00
C VAL A 281 -0.87 10.81 0.77
N LEU A 282 0.19 11.60 0.95
CA LEU A 282 1.09 11.99 -0.14
C LEU A 282 1.81 10.77 -0.75
N SER A 283 2.19 9.80 0.08
CA SER A 283 2.91 8.59 -0.35
C SER A 283 2.01 7.44 -0.84
N SER A 284 0.68 7.55 -0.77
CA SER A 284 -0.22 6.42 -1.04
C SER A 284 -0.58 6.19 -2.50
N LYS A 285 -0.28 7.13 -3.42
CA LYS A 285 -0.73 7.09 -4.83
C LYS A 285 -0.44 5.75 -5.52
N GLY A 286 0.80 5.26 -5.45
CA GLY A 286 1.18 4.00 -6.10
C GLY A 286 0.44 2.79 -5.54
N THR A 287 0.24 2.76 -4.21
CA THR A 287 -0.50 1.69 -3.53
C THR A 287 -1.98 1.72 -3.90
N GLU A 288 -2.60 2.90 -3.94
CA GLU A 288 -3.99 3.08 -4.33
C GLU A 288 -4.24 2.62 -5.77
N GLU A 289 -3.40 3.07 -6.72
CA GLU A 289 -3.49 2.68 -8.12
C GLU A 289 -3.32 1.16 -8.30
N ALA A 290 -2.35 0.55 -7.61
CA ALA A 290 -2.15 -0.89 -7.64
C ALA A 290 -3.37 -1.66 -7.10
N MET A 291 -3.89 -1.29 -5.93
CA MET A 291 -5.04 -1.96 -5.32
C MET A 291 -6.31 -1.78 -6.17
N ALA A 292 -6.56 -0.59 -6.72
CA ALA A 292 -7.70 -0.35 -7.60
C ALA A 292 -7.63 -1.20 -8.87
N ASN A 293 -6.43 -1.40 -9.42
CA ASN A 293 -6.24 -2.30 -10.57
C ASN A 293 -6.51 -3.75 -10.21
N PHE A 294 -6.06 -4.23 -9.05
CA PHE A 294 -6.31 -5.59 -8.60
C PHE A 294 -7.77 -5.85 -8.24
N ALA A 295 -8.44 -4.89 -7.59
CA ALA A 295 -9.83 -5.00 -7.16
C ALA A 295 -10.82 -5.19 -8.32
N ARG A 296 -10.45 -4.76 -9.54
CA ARG A 296 -11.26 -4.97 -10.76
C ARG A 296 -11.33 -6.42 -11.20
N TRP A 297 -10.38 -7.26 -10.79
CA TRP A 297 -10.34 -8.68 -11.11
C TRP A 297 -11.11 -9.52 -10.09
N GLU A 298 -11.55 -8.92 -8.99
CA GLU A 298 -12.19 -9.65 -7.90
C GLU A 298 -13.66 -9.92 -8.20
N PRO A 299 -14.19 -11.12 -7.85
CA PRO A 299 -15.63 -11.34 -7.79
C PRO A 299 -16.29 -10.42 -6.74
N ALA A 300 -17.63 -10.36 -6.77
CA ALA A 300 -18.38 -9.68 -5.72
C ALA A 300 -18.04 -10.28 -4.34
N HIS A 301 -17.79 -9.42 -3.36
CA HIS A 301 -17.38 -9.84 -2.03
C HIS A 301 -17.77 -8.79 -0.98
N GLY A 302 -18.11 -9.24 0.23
CA GLY A 302 -18.43 -8.36 1.35
C GLY A 302 -19.57 -7.39 1.02
N ARG A 303 -19.24 -6.09 0.96
CA ARG A 303 -20.17 -5.00 0.63
C ARG A 303 -19.99 -4.47 -0.80
N PHE A 304 -19.09 -5.06 -1.58
CA PHE A 304 -18.75 -4.60 -2.91
C PHE A 304 -19.40 -5.51 -3.95
N ASN A 305 -20.22 -4.89 -4.80
CA ASN A 305 -20.86 -5.59 -5.91
C ASN A 305 -19.86 -5.89 -7.03
N PHE A 306 -20.23 -6.79 -7.93
CA PHE A 306 -19.46 -7.04 -9.13
C PHE A 306 -19.34 -5.75 -9.95
N ARG A 307 -18.14 -5.44 -10.45
CA ARG A 307 -17.82 -4.18 -11.16
C ARG A 307 -18.03 -2.90 -10.33
N HIS A 308 -17.77 -2.97 -9.02
CA HIS A 308 -17.72 -1.80 -8.14
C HIS A 308 -16.87 -0.66 -8.74
N PRO A 309 -17.25 0.63 -8.58
CA PRO A 309 -16.58 1.77 -9.21
C PRO A 309 -15.23 2.15 -8.56
N TRP A 310 -14.25 1.24 -8.59
CA TRP A 310 -12.92 1.42 -7.99
C TRP A 310 -12.15 2.66 -8.49
N LYS A 311 -12.47 3.16 -9.69
CA LYS A 311 -11.87 4.41 -10.20
C LYS A 311 -12.20 5.63 -9.34
N GLN A 312 -13.36 5.65 -8.69
CA GLN A 312 -13.77 6.77 -7.84
C GLN A 312 -12.93 6.85 -6.56
N TYR A 313 -12.43 5.72 -6.05
CA TYR A 313 -11.49 5.72 -4.94
C TYR A 313 -10.17 6.42 -5.29
N LEU A 314 -9.73 6.31 -6.55
CA LEU A 314 -8.55 7.04 -7.04
C LEU A 314 -8.82 8.55 -7.16
N LYS A 315 -10.04 8.93 -7.56
CA LYS A 315 -10.47 10.35 -7.61
C LYS A 315 -10.50 10.95 -6.20
N ILE A 316 -11.10 10.25 -5.24
CA ILE A 316 -11.09 10.62 -3.81
C ILE A 316 -9.64 10.71 -3.30
N GLY A 317 -8.80 9.72 -3.62
CA GLY A 317 -7.38 9.74 -3.28
C GLY A 317 -6.62 10.93 -3.85
N ALA A 318 -6.95 11.37 -5.07
CA ALA A 318 -6.39 12.57 -5.67
C ALA A 318 -6.81 13.83 -4.92
N SER A 319 -8.10 14.00 -4.65
CA SER A 319 -8.61 15.14 -3.86
C SER A 319 -8.02 15.19 -2.45
N MET A 320 -7.85 14.04 -1.79
CA MET A 320 -7.16 13.96 -0.49
C MET A 320 -5.70 14.41 -0.58
N ARG A 321 -4.99 14.05 -1.65
CA ARG A 321 -3.60 14.49 -1.87
C ARG A 321 -3.52 15.99 -2.14
N ASP A 322 -4.44 16.53 -2.92
CA ASP A 322 -4.52 17.99 -3.17
C ASP A 322 -4.68 18.75 -1.84
N CYS A 323 -5.58 18.28 -0.97
CA CYS A 323 -5.73 18.80 0.39
C CYS A 323 -4.45 18.61 1.24
N ALA A 324 -3.80 17.45 1.13
CA ALA A 324 -2.57 17.15 1.88
C ALA A 324 -1.39 18.06 1.48
N TYR A 325 -1.30 18.48 0.21
CA TYR A 325 -0.30 19.46 -0.22
C TYR A 325 -0.53 20.83 0.44
N CYS A 326 -1.79 21.26 0.58
CA CYS A 326 -2.11 22.50 1.29
C CYS A 326 -1.76 22.40 2.79
N ILE A 327 -2.03 21.25 3.42
CA ILE A 327 -1.64 20.99 4.82
C ILE A 327 -0.11 20.92 4.96
N GLU A 328 0.62 20.40 3.98
CA GLU A 328 2.08 20.42 3.98
C GLU A 328 2.63 21.86 3.94
N ALA A 329 2.04 22.71 3.10
CA ALA A 329 2.37 24.13 3.06
C ALA A 329 2.02 24.83 4.39
N LEU A 330 0.87 24.49 4.99
CA LEU A 330 0.43 25.00 6.29
C LEU A 330 1.42 24.61 7.40
N ASN A 331 1.86 23.36 7.41
CA ASN A 331 2.88 22.86 8.32
C ASN A 331 4.22 23.57 8.11
N GLY A 332 4.54 23.98 6.88
CA GLY A 332 5.67 24.85 6.58
C GLY A 332 5.56 26.23 7.26
N CYS A 333 4.35 26.80 7.35
CA CYS A 333 4.12 28.06 8.08
C CYS A 333 4.29 27.90 9.59
N VAL A 334 3.87 26.77 10.16
CA VAL A 334 4.07 26.44 11.60
C VAL A 334 5.55 26.37 11.95
N ASN A 335 6.36 25.75 11.11
CA ASN A 335 7.79 25.54 11.36
C ASN A 335 8.67 26.73 10.93
N SER A 336 8.08 27.86 10.53
CA SER A 336 8.84 29.01 10.03
C SER A 336 9.30 29.93 11.16
N GLU A 337 10.53 30.43 11.08
CA GLU A 337 11.12 31.36 12.08
C GLU A 337 10.45 32.75 12.11
N ASN A 338 9.64 33.07 11.09
CA ASN A 338 8.93 34.34 10.97
C ASN A 338 7.51 34.22 11.54
N GLU A 339 7.39 34.18 12.86
CA GLU A 339 6.07 34.16 13.51
C GLU A 339 5.38 35.53 13.46
N ALA A 340 4.07 35.51 13.21
CA ALA A 340 3.24 36.71 13.29
C ALA A 340 3.15 37.20 14.76
N PRO A 341 3.03 38.52 15.01
CA PRO A 341 2.90 39.05 16.36
C PRO A 341 1.74 38.44 17.16
N GLU A 342 1.95 38.15 18.44
CA GLU A 342 0.96 37.47 19.30
C GLU A 342 -0.43 38.14 19.35
N PHE A 343 -0.49 39.46 19.21
CA PHE A 343 -1.77 40.18 19.21
C PHE A 343 -2.61 39.91 17.94
N THR A 344 -1.97 39.64 16.79
CA THR A 344 -2.66 39.33 15.53
C THR A 344 -3.07 37.86 15.46
N LYS A 345 -2.22 36.97 16.00
CA LYS A 345 -2.54 35.54 16.17
C LYS A 345 -3.84 35.38 16.97
N LYS A 346 -4.03 36.11 18.08
CA LYS A 346 -5.25 36.01 18.91
C LYS A 346 -6.53 36.41 18.19
N HIS A 347 -6.49 37.38 17.29
CA HIS A 347 -7.67 37.84 16.56
C HIS A 347 -8.20 36.76 15.60
N ILE A 348 -7.30 36.11 14.87
CA ILE A 348 -7.67 35.12 13.84
C ILE A 348 -7.73 33.69 14.40
N SER A 349 -7.02 33.40 15.50
CA SER A 349 -6.93 32.10 16.14
C SER A 349 -8.28 31.40 16.28
N ASN A 350 -9.27 32.08 16.89
CA ASN A 350 -10.58 31.48 17.15
C ASN A 350 -11.29 31.01 15.87
N ILE A 351 -11.27 31.86 14.82
CA ILE A 351 -11.94 31.56 13.56
C ILE A 351 -11.13 30.55 12.73
N ALA A 352 -9.81 30.65 12.71
CA ALA A 352 -8.96 29.68 12.02
C ALA A 352 -9.04 28.28 12.64
N ILE A 353 -9.09 28.17 13.97
CA ILE A 353 -9.35 26.92 14.69
C ILE A 353 -10.74 26.39 14.34
N LYS A 354 -11.76 27.25 14.31
CA LYS A 354 -13.12 26.88 13.90
C LYS A 354 -13.15 26.33 12.46
N VAL A 355 -12.57 27.04 11.49
CA VAL A 355 -12.46 26.57 10.09
C VAL A 355 -11.76 25.22 10.00
N SER A 356 -10.66 25.04 10.72
CA SER A 356 -9.92 23.77 10.78
C SER A 356 -10.77 22.63 11.35
N SER A 357 -11.44 22.88 12.47
CA SER A 357 -12.31 21.91 13.15
C SER A 357 -13.51 21.50 12.28
N ASP A 358 -14.21 22.46 11.69
CA ASP A 358 -15.38 22.21 10.83
C ASP A 358 -14.95 21.44 9.58
N SER A 359 -13.82 21.82 8.97
CA SER A 359 -13.19 21.09 7.86
C SER A 359 -12.87 19.65 8.24
N SER A 360 -12.20 19.43 9.38
CA SER A 360 -11.86 18.10 9.88
C SER A 360 -13.09 17.24 10.19
N MET A 361 -14.17 17.85 10.69
CA MET A 361 -15.46 17.18 10.90
C MET A 361 -16.08 16.71 9.58
N VAL A 362 -16.04 17.53 8.53
CA VAL A 362 -16.47 17.11 7.18
C VAL A 362 -15.66 15.91 6.70
N ILE A 363 -14.32 15.94 6.81
CA ILE A 363 -13.46 14.81 6.40
C ILE A 363 -13.78 13.54 7.20
N LYS A 364 -13.99 13.65 8.51
CA LYS A 364 -14.36 12.52 9.39
C LYS A 364 -15.73 11.94 9.04
N GLU A 365 -16.71 12.79 8.71
CA GLU A 365 -18.03 12.34 8.27
C GLU A 365 -17.97 11.68 6.89
N LEU A 366 -17.14 12.17 5.96
CA LEU A 366 -16.85 11.49 4.68
C LEU A 366 -16.22 10.11 4.91
N ALA A 367 -15.26 10.00 5.83
CA ALA A 367 -14.67 8.72 6.22
C ALA A 367 -15.74 7.75 6.75
N LYS A 368 -16.71 8.25 7.52
CA LYS A 368 -17.84 7.47 8.05
C LYS A 368 -18.85 7.08 6.97
N ILE A 369 -19.15 7.96 6.01
CA ILE A 369 -19.97 7.66 4.82
C ILE A 369 -19.37 6.48 4.06
N MET A 370 -18.08 6.57 3.75
CA MET A 370 -17.35 5.49 3.12
C MET A 370 -17.38 4.23 4.00
N LYS A 371 -17.09 4.36 5.30
CA LYS A 371 -17.04 3.21 6.22
C LYS A 371 -18.36 2.43 6.33
N THR A 372 -19.46 3.18 6.29
CA THR A 372 -20.81 2.62 6.42
C THR A 372 -21.42 2.24 5.07
N MET A 373 -20.88 2.75 3.96
CA MET A 373 -21.44 2.66 2.60
C MET A 373 -22.90 3.14 2.57
N LYS A 374 -23.18 4.22 3.30
CA LYS A 374 -24.51 4.83 3.44
C LYS A 374 -24.43 6.33 3.20
N LYS A 375 -25.50 6.90 2.66
CA LYS A 375 -25.64 8.36 2.57
C LYS A 375 -25.71 8.96 3.97
N SER A 376 -25.00 10.06 4.21
CA SER A 376 -25.13 10.81 5.46
C SER A 376 -26.25 11.83 5.34
N SER A 377 -27.00 12.03 6.42
CA SER A 377 -27.98 13.11 6.54
C SER A 377 -27.38 14.37 7.15
N THR A 378 -26.13 14.33 7.60
CA THR A 378 -25.47 15.44 8.30
C THR A 378 -24.40 16.12 7.45
N ILE A 379 -23.98 15.51 6.33
CA ILE A 379 -22.87 16.04 5.52
C ILE A 379 -23.18 17.44 4.96
N ASP A 380 -24.38 17.66 4.42
CA ASP A 380 -24.78 18.96 3.87
C ASP A 380 -24.76 20.06 4.93
N PHE A 381 -25.19 19.74 6.15
CA PHE A 381 -25.16 20.65 7.29
C PHE A 381 -23.71 21.01 7.69
N LEU A 382 -22.83 20.00 7.79
CA LEU A 382 -21.41 20.22 8.14
C LEU A 382 -20.67 21.01 7.07
N VAL A 383 -20.97 20.77 5.78
CA VAL A 383 -20.43 21.58 4.67
C VAL A 383 -20.92 23.02 4.76
N GLY A 384 -22.18 23.23 5.14
CA GLY A 384 -22.71 24.57 5.42
C GLY A 384 -21.99 25.28 6.56
N GLU A 385 -21.74 24.61 7.68
CA GLU A 385 -20.97 25.15 8.81
C GLU A 385 -19.54 25.53 8.40
N MET A 386 -18.85 24.62 7.72
CA MET A 386 -17.49 24.85 7.19
C MET A 386 -17.44 26.08 6.27
N ASN A 387 -18.38 26.21 5.34
CA ASN A 387 -18.43 27.35 4.42
C ASN A 387 -18.76 28.66 5.12
N ASN A 388 -19.64 28.64 6.13
CA ASN A 388 -19.90 29.82 6.95
C ASN A 388 -18.67 30.26 7.75
N ALA A 389 -17.91 29.31 8.32
CA ALA A 389 -16.66 29.63 9.03
C ALA A 389 -15.61 30.27 8.09
N VAL A 390 -15.56 29.85 6.83
CA VAL A 390 -14.70 30.49 5.81
C VAL A 390 -15.13 31.92 5.51
N LEU A 391 -16.43 32.19 5.42
CA LEU A 391 -16.94 33.55 5.22
C LEU A 391 -16.55 34.46 6.39
N GLU A 392 -16.72 33.99 7.62
CA GLU A 392 -16.27 34.71 8.82
C GLU A 392 -14.74 34.99 8.77
N LEU A 393 -13.93 33.99 8.37
CA LEU A 393 -12.48 34.17 8.22
C LEU A 393 -12.13 35.23 7.17
N GLN A 394 -12.85 35.25 6.05
CA GLN A 394 -12.65 36.24 4.99
C GLN A 394 -13.05 37.65 5.42
N GLU A 395 -14.09 37.79 6.23
CA GLU A 395 -14.49 39.09 6.81
C GLU A 395 -13.43 39.62 7.78
N ASP A 396 -12.88 38.76 8.63
CA ASP A 396 -11.78 39.09 9.54
C ASP A 396 -10.49 39.44 8.79
N LEU A 397 -10.18 38.72 7.71
CA LEU A 397 -9.05 39.07 6.84
C LEU A 397 -9.21 40.44 6.18
N LYS A 398 -10.44 40.84 5.84
CA LYS A 398 -10.73 42.16 5.26
C LYS A 398 -10.66 43.29 6.29
N SER A 399 -10.89 43.00 7.57
CA SER A 399 -10.81 43.99 8.65
C SER A 399 -9.38 44.22 9.16
N LEU A 400 -8.47 43.26 8.96
CA LEU A 400 -7.05 43.37 9.32
C LEU A 400 -6.37 44.67 8.84
N PRO A 401 -6.44 45.10 7.56
CA PRO A 401 -5.78 46.32 7.11
C PRO A 401 -6.21 47.58 7.88
N ALA A 402 -7.46 47.65 8.33
CA ALA A 402 -7.97 48.78 9.11
C ALA A 402 -7.36 48.86 10.53
N LEU A 403 -6.81 47.75 11.02
CA LEU A 403 -6.14 47.64 12.32
C LEU A 403 -4.67 48.11 12.27
N PHE A 404 -4.06 48.13 11.07
CA PHE A 404 -2.62 48.44 10.90
C PHE A 404 -2.34 49.77 10.18
N ILE A 405 -3.31 50.34 9.46
CA ILE A 405 -3.19 51.66 8.83
C ILE A 405 -3.77 52.72 9.78
N PRO A 406 -2.98 53.71 10.27
CA PRO A 406 -3.54 54.82 11.03
C PRO A 406 -4.52 55.62 10.14
N GLN A 407 -5.75 55.83 10.60
CA GLN A 407 -6.64 56.81 9.98
C GLN A 407 -6.01 58.21 10.09
N PRO A 408 -6.02 59.04 9.03
CA PRO A 408 -5.61 60.43 9.15
C PRO A 408 -6.64 61.17 9.99
N LEU A 409 -6.23 61.69 11.16
CA LEU A 409 -7.02 62.64 11.93
C LEU A 409 -7.23 63.90 11.09
N GLN A 410 -8.49 64.30 10.91
CA GLN A 410 -8.82 65.62 10.35
C GLN A 410 -8.31 66.70 11.31
N GLU A 411 -7.49 67.61 10.77
CA GLU A 411 -6.99 68.79 11.46
C GLU A 411 -8.14 69.76 11.75
N ALA A 412 -8.36 70.06 13.02
CA ALA A 412 -9.03 71.28 13.46
C ALA A 412 -8.13 71.97 14.52
N GLU A 413 -8.02 73.29 14.40
CA GLU A 413 -7.00 74.19 14.94
C GLU A 413 -6.77 74.14 16.47
N CYS A 414 -5.52 74.44 16.83
CA CYS A 414 -4.89 74.49 18.17
C CYS A 414 -5.27 75.77 18.99
N PRO A 415 -4.84 76.00 20.27
CA PRO A 415 -3.89 75.22 21.08
C PRO A 415 -4.12 75.11 22.62
N GLU A 416 -3.26 74.27 23.22
CA GLU A 416 -2.52 74.44 24.50
C GLU A 416 -2.80 73.53 25.73
N ASN A 417 -1.70 72.87 26.14
CA ASN A 417 -1.31 72.41 27.49
C ASN A 417 -1.96 71.15 28.13
N LYS A 418 -1.26 70.01 28.04
CA LYS A 418 -0.52 69.35 29.15
C LYS A 418 -0.19 67.87 28.84
N SER A 419 1.09 67.55 28.95
CA SER A 419 1.70 66.27 29.32
C SER A 419 0.80 65.03 29.46
N THR A 420 0.93 64.08 28.55
CA THR A 420 1.01 62.63 28.84
C THR A 420 1.75 61.98 27.68
N GLU A 421 2.87 61.30 27.95
CA GLU A 421 3.52 60.42 26.98
C GLU A 421 2.51 59.34 26.56
N GLN A 422 1.99 59.43 25.33
CA GLN A 422 1.42 58.30 24.63
C GLN A 422 2.46 57.82 23.62
N ASP A 423 2.92 56.59 23.81
CA ASP A 423 3.73 55.86 22.85
C ASP A 423 3.07 55.93 21.45
N PRO A 424 3.81 56.32 20.40
CA PRO A 424 3.27 56.34 19.06
C PRO A 424 2.99 54.89 18.64
N LYS A 425 1.73 54.59 18.28
CA LYS A 425 1.30 53.33 17.66
C LYS A 425 2.25 53.01 16.49
N LYS A 426 3.23 52.13 16.72
CA LYS A 426 4.11 51.62 15.67
C LYS A 426 3.25 50.88 14.65
N ALA A 427 3.23 51.39 13.42
CA ALA A 427 2.69 50.66 12.29
C ALA A 427 3.43 49.31 12.19
N VAL A 428 2.68 48.22 12.23
CA VAL A 428 3.23 46.88 12.12
C VAL A 428 3.69 46.68 10.68
N PRO A 429 4.95 46.30 10.42
CA PRO A 429 5.43 46.04 9.07
C PRO A 429 4.56 45.00 8.36
N LEU A 430 4.20 45.25 7.11
CA LEU A 430 3.45 44.29 6.28
C LEU A 430 4.07 42.87 6.28
N MET A 431 5.40 42.78 6.41
CA MET A 431 6.12 41.51 6.53
C MET A 431 5.67 40.63 7.70
N GLU A 432 5.21 41.23 8.80
CA GLU A 432 4.76 40.52 10.01
C GLU A 432 3.33 39.95 9.88
N ILE A 433 2.59 40.36 8.84
CA ILE A 433 1.19 39.94 8.58
C ILE A 433 1.13 38.82 7.52
N ILE A 434 2.16 38.73 6.66
CA ILE A 434 2.23 37.74 5.57
C ILE A 434 2.03 36.29 6.05
N PRO A 435 2.66 35.81 7.15
CA PRO A 435 2.47 34.44 7.61
C PRO A 435 1.02 34.13 7.96
N LEU A 436 0.33 35.09 8.59
CA LEU A 436 -1.05 34.95 9.03
C LEU A 436 -2.04 34.97 7.85
N VAL A 437 -1.82 35.85 6.88
CA VAL A 437 -2.60 35.88 5.63
C VAL A 437 -2.37 34.62 4.80
N THR A 438 -1.13 34.11 4.78
CA THR A 438 -0.78 32.86 4.10
C THR A 438 -1.48 31.68 4.75
N LEU A 439 -1.44 31.58 6.09
CA LEU A 439 -2.16 30.56 6.85
C LEU A 439 -3.65 30.56 6.53
N ALA A 440 -4.29 31.74 6.61
CA ALA A 440 -5.71 31.85 6.33
C ALA A 440 -6.07 31.55 4.87
N SER A 441 -5.23 31.96 3.91
CA SER A 441 -5.40 31.61 2.49
C SER A 441 -5.29 30.10 2.26
N LEU A 442 -4.35 29.43 2.94
CA LEU A 442 -4.22 27.97 2.89
C LEU A 442 -5.43 27.26 3.49
N LEU A 443 -6.01 27.78 4.57
CA LEU A 443 -7.25 27.23 5.15
C LEU A 443 -8.44 27.36 4.20
N ILE A 444 -8.60 28.51 3.54
CA ILE A 444 -9.64 28.71 2.52
C ILE A 444 -9.42 27.73 1.35
N GLU A 445 -8.19 27.55 0.91
CA GLU A 445 -7.84 26.61 -0.15
C GLU A 445 -8.13 25.16 0.27
N ILE A 446 -7.80 24.77 1.50
CA ILE A 446 -8.11 23.45 2.07
C ILE A 446 -9.61 23.17 2.01
N VAL A 447 -10.45 24.14 2.38
CA VAL A 447 -11.91 24.01 2.32
C VAL A 447 -12.38 23.73 0.90
N SER A 448 -11.89 24.47 -0.09
CA SER A 448 -12.16 24.21 -1.51
C SER A 448 -11.74 22.80 -1.95
N ARG A 449 -10.59 22.29 -1.47
CA ARG A 449 -10.17 20.90 -1.75
C ARG A 449 -11.08 19.86 -1.07
N ILE A 450 -11.60 20.17 0.11
CA ILE A 450 -12.57 19.31 0.82
C ILE A 450 -13.90 19.26 0.07
N GLU A 451 -14.41 20.36 -0.47
CA GLU A 451 -15.61 20.36 -1.32
C GLU A 451 -15.45 19.46 -2.56
N GLY A 452 -14.28 19.49 -3.19
CA GLY A 452 -13.94 18.55 -4.27
C GLY A 452 -13.95 17.09 -3.82
N MET A 453 -13.51 16.82 -2.59
CA MET A 453 -13.57 15.49 -1.98
C MET A 453 -15.02 15.07 -1.65
N VAL A 454 -15.86 15.96 -1.13
CA VAL A 454 -17.29 15.73 -0.90
C VAL A 454 -17.96 15.30 -2.21
N SER A 455 -17.75 16.07 -3.28
CA SER A 455 -18.28 15.80 -4.62
C SER A 455 -17.86 14.42 -5.14
N ALA A 456 -16.59 14.03 -4.95
CA ALA A 456 -16.08 12.73 -5.37
C ALA A 456 -16.69 11.56 -4.56
N VAL A 457 -16.94 11.75 -3.26
CA VAL A 457 -17.60 10.75 -2.41
C VAL A 457 -19.08 10.62 -2.76
N GLU A 458 -19.77 11.72 -3.07
CA GLU A 458 -21.16 11.70 -3.55
C GLU A 458 -21.31 10.98 -4.89
N GLU A 459 -20.39 11.22 -5.83
CA GLU A 459 -20.36 10.50 -7.11
C GLU A 459 -20.16 8.99 -6.89
N LEU A 460 -19.23 8.61 -6.01
CA LEU A 460 -19.06 7.21 -5.60
C LEU A 460 -20.34 6.65 -4.98
N ALA A 461 -20.98 7.38 -4.07
CA ALA A 461 -22.18 6.95 -3.38
C ALA A 461 -23.36 6.75 -4.35
N GLY A 462 -23.46 7.58 -5.39
CA GLY A 462 -24.43 7.43 -6.47
C GLY A 462 -24.15 6.18 -7.31
N LEU A 463 -22.92 6.01 -7.79
CA LEU A 463 -22.53 4.88 -8.64
C LEU A 463 -22.55 3.52 -7.92
N ALA A 464 -22.28 3.51 -6.61
CA ALA A 464 -22.27 2.32 -5.77
C ALA A 464 -23.59 2.10 -5.01
N GLU A 465 -24.64 2.88 -5.33
CA GLU A 465 -25.98 2.75 -4.76
C GLU A 465 -26.00 2.72 -3.21
N PHE A 466 -25.31 3.67 -2.59
CA PHE A 466 -25.28 3.76 -1.13
C PHE A 466 -26.70 3.92 -0.58
N LYS A 467 -27.07 3.05 0.36
CA LYS A 467 -28.40 3.03 0.96
C LYS A 467 -28.62 4.28 1.81
N SER A 468 -29.87 4.77 1.84
CA SER A 468 -30.23 5.82 2.79
C SER A 468 -30.31 5.23 4.20
N VAL A 469 -30.13 6.07 5.22
CA VAL A 469 -30.22 5.64 6.63
C VAL A 469 -31.61 5.07 6.97
N ASN A 470 -32.65 5.47 6.23
CA ASN A 470 -34.05 5.13 6.50
C ASN A 470 -34.51 3.78 5.88
N ASP A 471 -33.81 3.24 4.86
CA ASP A 471 -34.26 2.04 4.13
C ASP A 471 -34.27 0.74 4.96
N ARG A 472 -33.62 0.73 6.13
CA ARG A 472 -33.68 -0.42 7.05
C ARG A 472 -34.95 -0.46 7.90
N LYS A 473 -35.56 0.68 8.24
CA LYS A 473 -36.79 0.70 9.06
C LYS A 473 -37.98 0.13 8.28
N THR A 474 -38.02 0.32 6.97
CA THR A 474 -39.13 -0.14 6.13
C THR A 474 -39.09 -1.66 5.91
N ASN A 475 -37.90 -2.25 5.76
CA ASN A 475 -37.75 -3.70 5.53
C ASN A 475 -38.04 -4.56 6.78
N GLN A 476 -37.95 -3.99 7.98
CA GLN A 476 -38.27 -4.71 9.22
C GLN A 476 -39.77 -4.71 9.54
N ASN A 477 -40.53 -3.74 9.01
CA ASN A 477 -41.99 -3.66 9.19
C ASN A 477 -42.77 -4.45 8.14
N GLN A 478 -42.14 -4.87 7.04
CA GLN A 478 -42.80 -5.64 5.98
C GLN A 478 -42.81 -7.15 6.26
N THR A 479 -41.90 -7.66 7.09
CA THR A 479 -41.85 -9.08 7.48
C THR A 479 -42.86 -9.46 8.57
N THR A 480 -43.47 -8.50 9.26
CA THR A 480 -44.41 -8.76 10.37
C THR A 480 -45.89 -8.75 9.96
N ASN A 481 -46.23 -8.36 8.73
CA ASN A 481 -47.62 -8.16 8.29
C ASN A 481 -48.10 -9.12 7.18
N LYS A 482 -47.58 -10.34 7.10
CA LYS A 482 -48.22 -11.41 6.30
C LYS A 482 -49.13 -12.25 7.17
N VAL A 483 -50.35 -11.76 7.36
CA VAL A 483 -51.50 -12.53 7.83
C VAL A 483 -51.83 -13.59 6.78
N VAL A 484 -51.89 -14.85 7.21
CA VAL A 484 -52.30 -16.02 6.42
C VAL A 484 -53.80 -15.92 6.14
N PRO A 485 -54.28 -16.03 4.87
CA PRO A 485 -55.69 -16.28 4.63
C PRO A 485 -56.00 -17.77 4.74
N ASP A 486 -57.00 -18.04 5.55
CA ASP A 486 -57.64 -19.32 5.84
C ASP A 486 -58.25 -19.92 4.56
N HIS A 487 -58.05 -21.21 4.31
CA HIS A 487 -58.57 -21.91 3.14
C HIS A 487 -59.62 -22.94 3.60
N GLN A 488 -60.90 -22.56 3.49
CA GLN A 488 -62.04 -23.43 3.78
C GLN A 488 -63.07 -23.38 2.64
N GLY A 489 -63.38 -24.55 2.07
CA GLY A 489 -64.50 -24.82 1.14
C GLY A 489 -64.19 -24.50 -0.33
N ALA A 490 -64.56 -25.30 -1.34
CA ALA A 490 -65.36 -26.50 -1.41
C ALA A 490 -65.08 -27.15 -2.79
N LEU A 491 -64.92 -28.48 -2.86
CA LEU A 491 -64.93 -29.22 -4.13
C LEU A 491 -66.24 -30.01 -4.22
N GLN A 492 -67.02 -29.64 -5.22
CA GLN A 492 -68.32 -30.19 -5.57
C GLN A 492 -68.12 -31.28 -6.65
N ARG A 493 -68.88 -32.37 -6.50
CA ARG A 493 -69.02 -33.50 -7.45
C ARG A 493 -69.37 -33.01 -8.85
N VAL A 494 -68.78 -33.59 -9.89
CA VAL A 494 -69.29 -34.69 -10.76
C VAL A 494 -68.13 -35.18 -11.63
#